data_AF-A0A377YUQ2-F1
#
_entry.id   AF-A0A377YUQ2-F1
#
_cell.length_a   1.000
_cell.length_b   1.000
_cell.length_c   1.000
_cell.angle_alpha   90.00
_cell.angle_beta   90.00
_cell.angle_gamma   90.00
#
_symmetry.space_group_name_H-M   'P 1'
#
loop_
_entity.id
_entity.type
_entity.pdbx_description
1 polymer ?
#
loop_
_entity_poly.entity_id
_entity_poly.type
_entity_poly.pdbx_seq_one_letter_code
_entity_poly.pdbx_strand_id
1 'polypeptide(L)'
;MEGSGGTVVGEKYLHLRNSNVTELIEAILSTEVDFVLNNLVGETSYAFLRALDEACLRDRRTLAVLSCNFTEAEVAEVAPLRAVRLLSCGPFFESVDLDFCARQHLQHGAQRISHYYIGGWRAVRLFANSLREAGNSEPGAVLAALHRQHDVDSPGARSVMARNNHACLPCYIAELQQTCFQILHREPLPVMPDPYLSATELREAERLQPDLL
;
A
#
# COMPACT_ATOMS: atom_id res chain seq x y z
N MET A 1 -7.55 13.83 8.93
CA MET A 1 -7.49 15.12 8.20
C MET A 1 -7.89 16.25 9.13
N GLU A 2 -9.11 16.29 9.66
CA GLU A 2 -9.53 17.33 10.61
C GLU A 2 -8.72 17.31 11.93
N GLY A 3 -8.42 16.12 12.47
CA GLY A 3 -7.55 15.96 13.64
C GLY A 3 -6.08 16.37 13.44
N SER A 4 -5.69 16.78 12.23
CA SER A 4 -4.36 17.27 11.85
C SER A 4 -4.39 18.70 11.30
N GLY A 5 -5.55 19.37 11.35
CA GLY A 5 -5.74 20.71 10.78
C GLY A 5 -5.98 20.76 9.25
N GLY A 6 -6.19 19.60 8.60
CA GLY A 6 -6.55 19.53 7.18
C GLY A 6 -8.07 19.58 6.94
N THR A 7 -8.48 20.14 5.80
CA THR A 7 -9.89 20.31 5.42
C THR A 7 -10.22 19.43 4.21
N VAL A 8 -11.36 18.73 4.25
CA VAL A 8 -11.88 17.99 3.09
C VAL A 8 -12.70 18.97 2.24
N VAL A 9 -12.17 19.33 1.06
CA VAL A 9 -12.83 20.28 0.15
C VAL A 9 -13.72 19.61 -0.89
N GLY A 10 -13.69 18.28 -0.99
CA GLY A 10 -14.55 17.51 -1.88
C GLY A 10 -14.42 16.00 -1.65
N GLU A 11 -15.52 15.30 -1.91
CA GLU A 11 -15.59 13.84 -1.82
C GLU A 11 -16.48 13.32 -2.95
N LYS A 12 -16.03 12.27 -3.65
CA LYS A 12 -16.72 11.69 -4.80
C LYS A 12 -16.57 10.18 -4.81
N TYR A 13 -17.64 9.51 -5.24
CA TYR A 13 -17.74 8.05 -5.31
C TYR A 13 -18.09 7.65 -6.73
N LEU A 14 -17.37 6.65 -7.26
CA LEU A 14 -17.64 6.05 -8.56
C LEU A 14 -17.96 4.57 -8.40
N HIS A 15 -18.90 4.07 -9.19
CA HIS A 15 -19.14 2.64 -9.28
C HIS A 15 -17.92 1.92 -9.85
N LEU A 16 -17.69 0.68 -9.41
CA LEU A 16 -16.65 -0.17 -9.99
C LEU A 16 -16.87 -0.33 -11.49
N ARG A 17 -15.76 -0.36 -12.25
CA ARG A 17 -15.75 -0.50 -13.72
C ARG A 17 -16.41 0.67 -14.46
N ASN A 18 -16.67 1.77 -13.76
CA ASN A 18 -16.97 3.05 -14.40
C ASN A 18 -15.66 3.75 -14.75
N SER A 19 -15.41 3.98 -16.03
CA SER A 19 -14.23 4.73 -16.50
C SER A 19 -14.55 6.17 -16.87
N ASN A 20 -15.80 6.62 -16.69
CA ASN A 20 -16.17 8.02 -16.89
C ASN A 20 -15.75 8.85 -15.66
N VAL A 21 -14.59 9.47 -15.77
CA VAL A 21 -13.95 10.26 -14.70
C VAL A 21 -13.91 11.75 -15.03
N THR A 22 -14.46 12.19 -16.16
CA THR A 22 -14.30 13.58 -16.65
C THR A 22 -14.77 14.62 -15.64
N GLU A 23 -16.01 14.48 -15.15
CA GLU A 23 -16.58 15.42 -14.16
C GLU A 23 -15.79 15.43 -12.85
N LEU A 24 -15.19 14.28 -12.47
CA LEU A 24 -14.33 14.17 -11.29
C LEU A 24 -13.02 14.95 -11.50
N ILE A 25 -12.39 14.82 -12.67
CA ILE A 25 -11.17 15.57 -12.99
C ILE A 25 -11.45 17.07 -13.03
N GLU A 26 -12.53 17.50 -13.67
CA GLU A 26 -12.93 18.92 -13.72
C GLU A 26 -13.19 19.50 -12.33
N ALA A 27 -13.84 18.73 -11.44
CA ALA A 27 -14.05 19.14 -10.06
C ALA A 27 -12.73 19.29 -9.28
N ILE A 28 -11.77 18.37 -9.49
CA ILE A 28 -10.45 18.44 -8.84
C ILE A 28 -9.65 19.65 -9.34
N LEU A 29 -9.66 19.93 -10.64
CA LEU A 29 -8.89 21.03 -11.21
C LEU A 29 -9.47 22.41 -10.91
N SER A 30 -10.79 22.51 -10.77
CA SER A 30 -11.48 23.75 -10.37
C SER A 30 -11.38 24.04 -8.86
N THR A 31 -10.87 23.10 -8.07
CA THR A 31 -10.66 23.25 -6.63
C THR A 31 -9.17 23.35 -6.32
N GLU A 32 -8.81 24.30 -5.46
CA GLU A 32 -7.46 24.37 -4.88
C GLU A 32 -7.28 23.23 -3.86
N VAL A 33 -6.79 22.09 -4.36
CA VAL A 33 -6.42 20.91 -3.55
C VAL A 33 -4.91 20.75 -3.47
N ASP A 34 -4.41 20.45 -2.27
CA ASP A 34 -2.99 20.13 -2.06
C ASP A 34 -2.65 18.71 -2.53
N PHE A 35 -3.57 17.76 -2.33
CA PHE A 35 -3.44 16.38 -2.76
C PHE A 35 -4.81 15.71 -2.90
N VAL A 36 -4.82 14.54 -3.53
CA VAL A 36 -6.01 13.68 -3.64
C VAL A 36 -5.77 12.37 -2.90
N LEU A 37 -6.74 11.94 -2.08
CA LEU A 37 -6.78 10.58 -1.55
C LEU A 37 -7.63 9.71 -2.50
N ASN A 38 -7.00 8.73 -3.14
CA ASN A 38 -7.64 7.83 -4.08
C ASN A 38 -7.87 6.45 -3.45
N ASN A 39 -9.14 6.06 -3.32
CA ASN A 39 -9.55 4.72 -2.90
C ASN A 39 -10.23 3.92 -4.04
N LEU A 40 -10.20 4.42 -5.27
CA LEU A 40 -10.66 3.67 -6.44
C LEU A 40 -9.74 2.47 -6.68
N VAL A 41 -10.29 1.38 -7.20
CA VAL A 41 -9.55 0.14 -7.51
C VAL A 41 -9.74 -0.27 -8.96
N GLY A 42 -8.77 -1.01 -9.50
CA GLY A 42 -8.86 -1.62 -10.83
C GLY A 42 -9.01 -0.59 -11.96
N GLU A 43 -9.74 -0.98 -13.01
CA GLU A 43 -9.92 -0.21 -14.25
C GLU A 43 -10.32 1.26 -14.00
N THR A 44 -11.20 1.50 -13.03
CA THR A 44 -11.66 2.85 -12.65
C THR A 44 -10.52 3.69 -12.07
N SER A 45 -9.68 3.10 -11.22
CA SER A 45 -8.49 3.80 -10.66
C SER A 45 -7.49 4.14 -11.76
N TYR A 46 -7.25 3.22 -12.69
CA TYR A 46 -6.28 3.45 -13.77
C TYR A 46 -6.76 4.53 -14.73
N ALA A 47 -8.05 4.52 -15.09
CA ALA A 47 -8.67 5.56 -15.90
C ALA A 47 -8.57 6.93 -15.23
N PHE A 48 -8.85 6.99 -13.91
CA PHE A 48 -8.71 8.20 -13.11
C PHE A 48 -7.28 8.74 -13.11
N LEU A 49 -6.28 7.91 -12.78
CA LEU A 49 -4.88 8.34 -12.68
C LEU A 49 -4.33 8.83 -14.02
N ARG A 50 -4.62 8.13 -15.13
CA ARG A 50 -4.20 8.56 -16.47
C ARG A 50 -4.85 9.87 -16.88
N ALA A 51 -6.16 10.01 -16.69
CA ALA A 51 -6.88 11.22 -17.06
C ALA A 51 -6.45 12.43 -16.21
N LEU A 52 -6.20 12.22 -14.92
CA LEU A 52 -5.68 13.26 -14.03
C LEU A 52 -4.27 13.70 -14.45
N ASP A 53 -3.38 12.77 -14.78
CA ASP A 53 -2.02 13.07 -15.24
C ASP A 53 -2.03 13.93 -16.51
N GLU A 54 -2.82 13.55 -17.51
CA GLU A 54 -2.97 14.31 -18.74
C GLU A 54 -3.54 15.71 -18.50
N ALA A 55 -4.51 15.83 -17.59
CA ALA A 55 -5.14 17.11 -17.30
C ALA A 55 -4.20 18.04 -16.50
N CYS A 56 -3.50 17.52 -15.48
CA CYS A 56 -2.48 18.26 -14.76
C CYS A 56 -1.33 18.70 -15.66
N LEU A 57 -0.90 17.86 -16.62
CA LEU A 57 0.10 18.23 -17.62
C LEU A 57 -0.35 19.42 -18.48
N ARG A 58 -1.61 19.43 -18.93
CA ARG A 58 -2.16 20.56 -19.72
C ARG A 58 -2.18 21.86 -18.92
N ASP A 59 -2.50 21.78 -17.64
CA ASP A 59 -2.55 22.93 -16.73
C ASP A 59 -1.18 23.32 -16.16
N ARG A 60 -0.11 22.60 -16.54
CA ARG A 60 1.25 22.75 -15.98
C ARG A 60 1.26 22.67 -14.45
N ARG A 61 0.41 21.81 -13.89
CA ARG A 61 0.27 21.55 -12.47
C ARG A 61 0.91 20.21 -12.12
N THR A 62 1.53 20.13 -10.95
CA THR A 62 1.91 18.86 -10.33
C THR A 62 0.97 18.60 -9.17
N LEU A 63 0.44 17.38 -9.05
CA LEU A 63 -0.51 17.04 -8.00
C LEU A 63 -0.14 15.71 -7.35
N ALA A 64 -0.11 15.69 -6.02
CA ALA A 64 0.09 14.47 -5.25
C ALA A 64 -1.21 13.66 -5.17
N VAL A 65 -1.10 12.35 -5.40
CA VAL A 65 -2.20 11.40 -5.22
C VAL A 65 -1.72 10.30 -4.29
N LEU A 66 -2.41 10.11 -3.16
CA LEU A 66 -2.18 9.01 -2.24
C LEU A 66 -3.16 7.87 -2.54
N SER A 67 -2.66 6.69 -2.90
CA SER A 67 -3.45 5.51 -3.24
C SER A 67 -2.88 4.26 -2.57
N CYS A 68 -3.26 4.00 -1.31
CA CYS A 68 -2.67 2.88 -0.55
C CYS A 68 -3.11 1.48 -1.04
N ASN A 69 -4.08 1.42 -1.96
CA ASN A 69 -4.49 0.18 -2.62
C ASN A 69 -3.75 -0.07 -3.95
N PHE A 70 -3.01 0.91 -4.49
CA PHE A 70 -2.26 0.77 -5.74
C PHE A 70 -0.86 0.20 -5.45
N THR A 71 -0.48 -0.81 -6.21
CA THR A 71 0.73 -1.61 -5.97
C THR A 71 1.54 -1.87 -7.25
N GLU A 72 2.67 -2.56 -7.10
CA GLU A 72 3.53 -3.00 -8.22
C GLU A 72 2.76 -3.80 -9.28
N ALA A 73 1.71 -4.52 -8.88
CA ALA A 73 0.89 -5.32 -9.78
C ALA A 73 0.17 -4.47 -10.85
N GLU A 74 -0.02 -3.19 -10.58
CA GLU A 74 -0.86 -2.29 -11.38
C GLU A 74 -0.01 -1.25 -12.15
N VAL A 75 1.30 -1.23 -11.91
CA VAL A 75 2.23 -0.26 -12.51
C VAL A 75 2.15 -0.25 -14.03
N ALA A 76 2.05 -1.42 -14.68
CA ALA A 76 2.00 -1.52 -16.14
C ALA A 76 0.76 -0.84 -16.76
N GLU A 77 -0.31 -0.64 -15.98
CA GLU A 77 -1.56 -0.05 -16.46
C GLU A 77 -1.53 1.49 -16.45
N VAL A 78 -0.68 2.09 -15.62
CA VAL A 78 -0.72 3.53 -15.32
C VAL A 78 0.60 4.23 -15.59
N ALA A 79 1.72 3.57 -15.32
CA ALA A 79 3.04 4.17 -15.45
C ALA A 79 3.48 4.31 -16.93
N PRO A 80 4.31 5.32 -17.25
CA PRO A 80 4.80 6.38 -16.37
C PRO A 80 3.81 7.54 -16.21
N LEU A 81 3.79 8.14 -15.03
CA LEU A 81 3.10 9.40 -14.74
C LEU A 81 4.10 10.57 -14.83
N ARG A 82 3.62 11.74 -15.27
CA ARG A 82 4.48 12.91 -15.55
C ARG A 82 4.15 14.13 -14.72
N ALA A 83 2.88 14.33 -14.38
CA ALA A 83 2.40 15.43 -13.55
C ALA A 83 1.80 14.94 -12.22
N VAL A 84 1.27 13.73 -12.18
CA VAL A 84 0.80 13.11 -10.94
C VAL A 84 1.97 12.48 -10.20
N ARG A 85 2.17 12.90 -8.95
CA ARG A 85 3.05 12.24 -7.99
C ARG A 85 2.23 11.18 -7.25
N LEU A 86 2.38 9.92 -7.66
CA LEU A 86 1.60 8.81 -7.08
C LEU A 86 2.34 8.22 -5.88
N LEU A 87 1.79 8.44 -4.68
CA LEU A 87 2.24 7.85 -3.44
C LEU A 87 1.37 6.66 -3.08
N SER A 88 1.99 5.63 -2.51
CA SER A 88 1.32 4.48 -1.93
C SER A 88 1.92 4.18 -0.56
N CYS A 89 1.16 3.45 0.26
CA CYS A 89 1.55 3.04 1.59
C CYS A 89 1.28 1.56 1.78
N GLY A 90 2.20 0.83 2.41
CA GLY A 90 2.04 -0.61 2.56
C GLY A 90 3.16 -1.30 3.32
N PRO A 91 3.01 -2.60 3.62
CA PRO A 91 3.97 -3.36 4.41
C PRO A 91 5.17 -3.90 3.62
N PHE A 92 5.17 -3.69 2.30
CA PHE A 92 6.25 -4.10 1.41
C PHE A 92 6.18 -3.33 0.09
N PHE A 93 7.35 -3.05 -0.48
CA PHE A 93 7.54 -2.72 -1.89
C PHE A 93 8.74 -3.50 -2.43
N GLU A 94 8.82 -3.76 -3.74
CA GLU A 94 9.93 -4.50 -4.36
C GLU A 94 11.32 -3.93 -3.97
N SER A 95 11.42 -2.61 -3.84
CA SER A 95 12.65 -1.91 -3.44
C SER A 95 13.11 -2.20 -2.00
N VAL A 96 12.27 -2.84 -1.17
CA VAL A 96 12.61 -3.18 0.22
C VAL A 96 13.49 -4.43 0.30
N ASP A 97 13.31 -5.43 -0.57
CA ASP A 97 14.03 -6.70 -0.52
C ASP A 97 14.22 -7.30 -1.92
N LEU A 98 15.20 -6.75 -2.64
CA LEU A 98 15.54 -7.16 -4.00
C LEU A 98 15.99 -8.63 -4.07
N ASP A 99 16.64 -9.14 -3.02
CA ASP A 99 17.10 -10.53 -2.96
C ASP A 99 15.91 -11.49 -2.84
N PHE A 100 14.91 -11.17 -2.02
CA PHE A 100 13.66 -11.92 -1.98
C PHE A 100 12.98 -11.91 -3.36
N CYS A 101 12.87 -10.73 -3.98
CA CYS A 101 12.27 -10.61 -5.30
C CYS A 101 12.98 -11.49 -6.34
N ALA A 102 14.32 -11.46 -6.38
CA ALA A 102 15.12 -12.29 -7.27
C ALA A 102 14.90 -13.79 -7.04
N ARG A 103 14.81 -14.24 -5.78
CA ARG A 103 14.48 -15.64 -5.45
C ARG A 103 13.09 -16.03 -5.94
N GLN A 104 12.09 -15.16 -5.77
CA GLN A 104 10.74 -15.42 -6.27
C GLN A 104 10.70 -15.47 -7.80
N HIS A 105 11.44 -14.60 -8.50
CA HIS A 105 11.53 -14.63 -9.96
C HIS A 105 12.19 -15.90 -10.48
N LEU A 106 13.24 -16.39 -9.82
CA LEU A 106 13.89 -17.65 -10.19
C LEU A 106 12.95 -18.84 -10.06
N GLN A 107 12.09 -18.85 -9.03
CA GLN A 107 11.20 -19.97 -8.72
C GLN A 107 9.87 -19.93 -9.50
N HIS A 108 9.34 -18.73 -9.75
CA HIS A 108 7.97 -18.54 -10.24
C HIS A 108 7.87 -17.75 -11.55
N GLY A 109 9.00 -17.32 -12.12
CA GLY A 109 9.05 -16.49 -13.32
C GLY A 109 9.02 -15.00 -13.02
N ALA A 110 9.36 -14.20 -14.03
CA ALA A 110 9.38 -12.74 -13.93
C ALA A 110 7.96 -12.20 -13.78
N GLN A 111 7.71 -11.51 -12.67
CA GLN A 111 6.42 -10.90 -12.34
C GLN A 111 6.60 -9.80 -11.30
N ARG A 112 5.64 -8.89 -11.19
CA ARG A 112 5.64 -7.87 -10.14
C ARG A 112 5.28 -8.48 -8.80
N ILE A 113 6.00 -8.09 -7.75
CA ILE A 113 5.85 -8.61 -6.39
C ILE A 113 5.29 -7.50 -5.51
N SER A 114 3.96 -7.48 -5.35
CA SER A 114 3.27 -6.53 -4.48
C SER A 114 3.18 -6.99 -3.04
N HIS A 115 2.76 -6.09 -2.14
CA HIS A 115 2.45 -6.49 -0.77
C HIS A 115 1.32 -7.53 -0.67
N TYR A 116 0.38 -7.58 -1.63
CA TYR A 116 -0.62 -8.64 -1.71
C TYR A 116 -0.02 -10.00 -2.05
N TYR A 117 0.95 -10.03 -2.98
CA TYR A 117 1.71 -11.24 -3.30
C TYR A 117 2.37 -11.81 -2.05
N ILE A 118 3.09 -10.96 -1.31
CA ILE A 118 3.79 -11.38 -0.10
C ILE A 118 2.81 -11.81 1.00
N GLY A 119 1.69 -11.11 1.16
CA GLY A 119 0.63 -11.50 2.09
C GLY A 119 0.14 -12.92 1.81
N GLY A 120 -0.18 -13.24 0.55
CA GLY A 120 -0.61 -14.57 0.15
C GLY A 120 0.47 -15.63 0.34
N TRP A 121 1.68 -15.36 -0.15
CA TRP A 121 2.84 -16.24 0.01
C TRP A 121 3.11 -16.58 1.48
N ARG A 122 3.07 -15.57 2.36
CA ARG A 122 3.31 -15.72 3.79
C ARG A 122 2.20 -16.54 4.45
N ALA A 123 0.94 -16.24 4.14
CA ALA A 123 -0.19 -16.95 4.74
C ALA A 123 -0.11 -18.46 4.48
N VAL A 124 0.17 -18.86 3.23
CA VAL A 124 0.33 -20.28 2.86
C VAL A 124 1.53 -20.90 3.58
N ARG A 125 2.65 -20.20 3.67
CA ARG A 125 3.85 -20.71 4.32
C ARG A 125 3.65 -20.92 5.82
N LEU A 126 3.08 -19.94 6.51
CA LEU A 126 2.76 -20.03 7.94
C LEU A 126 1.75 -21.14 8.22
N PHE A 127 0.73 -21.28 7.36
CA PHE A 127 -0.21 -22.39 7.46
C PHE A 127 0.49 -23.74 7.32
N ALA A 128 1.33 -23.92 6.30
CA ALA A 128 2.06 -25.16 6.09
C ALA A 128 3.01 -25.50 7.26
N ASN A 129 3.68 -24.50 7.83
CA ASN A 129 4.52 -24.68 9.02
C ASN A 129 3.67 -25.07 10.23
N SER A 130 2.51 -24.44 10.41
CA SER A 130 1.60 -24.71 11.53
C SER A 130 1.06 -26.14 11.47
N LEU A 131 0.71 -26.60 10.28
CA LEU A 131 0.23 -27.95 10.03
C LEU A 131 1.31 -29.00 10.38
N ARG A 132 2.57 -28.73 10.02
CA ARG A 132 3.69 -29.62 10.36
C ARG A 132 3.95 -29.65 11.87
N GLU A 133 3.90 -28.51 12.54
CA GLU A 133 4.09 -28.43 14.01
C GLU A 133 2.95 -29.11 14.78
N ALA A 134 1.71 -28.91 14.35
CA ALA A 134 0.53 -29.53 14.99
C ALA A 134 0.48 -31.06 14.82
N GLY A 135 1.11 -31.59 13.76
CA GLY A 135 1.14 -33.02 13.46
C GLY A 135 -0.20 -33.61 12.99
N ASN A 136 -1.23 -32.78 12.84
CA ASN A 136 -2.56 -33.15 12.33
C ASN A 136 -3.28 -31.91 11.77
N SER A 137 -4.41 -32.11 11.10
CA SER A 137 -5.21 -31.04 10.50
C SER A 137 -6.38 -30.56 11.37
N GLU A 138 -6.32 -30.76 12.69
CA GLU A 138 -7.32 -30.23 13.61
C GLU A 138 -7.17 -28.69 13.69
N PRO A 139 -8.22 -27.90 13.38
CA PRO A 139 -8.10 -26.45 13.26
C PRO A 139 -7.57 -25.74 14.52
N GLY A 140 -7.95 -26.18 15.72
CA GLY A 140 -7.50 -25.62 16.98
C GLY A 140 -5.99 -25.80 17.21
N ALA A 141 -5.48 -27.00 16.96
CA ALA A 141 -4.06 -27.34 17.06
C ALA A 141 -3.23 -26.54 16.06
N VAL A 142 -3.70 -26.43 14.81
CA VAL A 142 -3.06 -25.64 13.76
C VAL A 142 -3.06 -24.15 14.12
N LEU A 143 -4.18 -23.61 14.61
CA LEU A 143 -4.27 -22.20 15.03
C LEU A 143 -3.35 -21.90 16.23
N ALA A 144 -3.30 -22.80 17.21
CA ALA A 144 -2.39 -22.67 18.34
C ALA A 144 -0.92 -22.70 17.91
N ALA A 145 -0.56 -23.53 16.93
CA ALA A 145 0.77 -23.54 16.33
C ALA A 145 1.07 -22.23 15.57
N LEU A 146 0.11 -21.73 14.78
CA LEU A 146 0.25 -20.46 14.06
C LEU A 146 0.57 -19.29 15.01
N HIS A 147 -0.12 -19.21 16.15
CA HIS A 147 0.07 -18.14 17.13
C HIS A 147 1.44 -18.17 17.84
N ARG A 148 2.14 -19.31 17.83
CA ARG A 148 3.50 -19.43 18.37
C ARG A 148 4.59 -19.12 17.35
N GLN A 149 4.24 -19.02 16.07
CA GLN A 149 5.24 -18.79 15.03
C GLN A 149 5.78 -17.37 15.03
N HIS A 150 7.11 -17.30 14.89
CA HIS A 150 7.84 -16.09 14.57
C HIS A 150 8.47 -16.26 13.19
N ASP A 151 7.95 -15.52 12.23
CA ASP A 151 8.46 -15.56 10.87
C ASP A 151 9.63 -14.59 10.72
N VAL A 152 10.85 -15.11 10.68
CA VAL A 152 12.06 -14.29 10.47
C VAL A 152 12.51 -14.28 9.02
N ASP A 153 12.02 -15.21 8.20
CA ASP A 153 12.46 -15.39 6.82
C ASP A 153 11.58 -14.65 5.81
N SER A 154 10.40 -14.16 6.23
CA SER A 154 9.51 -13.40 5.37
C SER A 154 9.88 -11.92 5.39
N PRO A 155 9.92 -11.25 4.22
CA PRO A 155 10.00 -9.79 4.17
C PRO A 155 8.78 -9.21 4.89
N GLY A 156 8.99 -8.48 5.97
CA GLY A 156 7.96 -7.65 6.59
C GLY A 156 6.79 -8.32 7.31
N ALA A 157 7.01 -9.38 8.10
CA ALA A 157 6.17 -9.68 9.27
C ALA A 157 6.92 -10.55 10.27
N ARG A 158 6.62 -10.43 11.57
CA ARG A 158 7.36 -11.11 12.65
C ARG A 158 6.52 -12.05 13.52
N SER A 159 5.18 -12.04 13.44
CA SER A 159 4.26 -12.98 14.13
C SER A 159 2.78 -12.67 13.82
N VAL A 160 1.89 -13.67 13.96
CA VAL A 160 0.42 -13.51 13.99
C VAL A 160 -0.06 -13.44 15.44
N MET A 161 -0.87 -12.44 15.78
CA MET A 161 -1.29 -12.21 17.16
C MET A 161 -2.49 -13.06 17.57
N ALA A 162 -2.37 -13.83 18.65
CA ALA A 162 -3.47 -14.66 19.17
C ALA A 162 -4.73 -13.86 19.53
N ARG A 163 -4.57 -12.61 19.99
CA ARG A 163 -5.69 -11.78 20.48
C ARG A 163 -6.67 -11.32 19.38
N ASN A 164 -6.21 -11.20 18.14
CA ASN A 164 -7.00 -10.61 17.05
C ASN A 164 -6.72 -11.23 15.68
N ASN A 165 -5.89 -12.26 15.59
CA ASN A 165 -5.46 -12.93 14.34
C ASN A 165 -4.81 -12.02 13.29
N HIS A 166 -4.44 -10.79 13.63
CA HIS A 166 -3.73 -9.89 12.73
C HIS A 166 -2.21 -10.01 12.89
N ALA A 167 -1.47 -9.60 11.86
CA ALA A 167 -0.01 -9.63 11.87
C ALA A 167 0.59 -8.27 12.26
N CYS A 168 1.75 -8.32 12.92
CA CYS A 168 2.60 -7.15 13.11
C CYS A 168 3.49 -6.98 11.87
N LEU A 169 3.31 -5.86 11.16
CA LEU A 169 3.89 -5.61 9.83
C LEU A 169 4.68 -4.30 9.81
N PRO A 170 5.78 -4.18 9.06
CA PRO A 170 6.35 -2.88 8.73
C PRO A 170 5.33 -1.97 8.04
N CYS A 171 5.62 -0.68 8.04
CA CYS A 171 4.88 0.31 7.27
C CYS A 171 5.87 1.18 6.51
N TYR A 172 5.65 1.30 5.20
CA TYR A 172 6.42 2.13 4.30
C TYR A 172 5.49 3.09 3.57
N ILE A 173 5.99 4.28 3.25
CA ILE A 173 5.41 5.20 2.27
C ILE A 173 6.39 5.26 1.10
N ALA A 174 5.88 5.07 -0.11
CA ALA A 174 6.69 5.08 -1.32
C ALA A 174 6.04 5.93 -2.41
N GLU A 175 6.85 6.50 -3.28
CA GLU A 175 6.42 7.21 -4.48
C GLU A 175 6.79 6.41 -5.72
N LEU A 176 5.85 6.29 -6.67
CA LEU A 176 6.12 5.67 -7.96
C LEU A 176 7.00 6.60 -8.80
N GLN A 177 8.24 6.18 -9.04
CA GLN A 177 9.16 6.87 -9.92
C GLN A 177 9.40 6.01 -11.16
N GLN A 178 9.03 6.56 -12.32
CA GLN A 178 8.99 5.82 -13.58
C GLN A 178 8.12 4.56 -13.45
N THR A 179 8.72 3.39 -13.20
CA THR A 179 8.05 2.09 -13.11
C THR A 179 8.37 1.34 -11.82
N CYS A 180 8.96 2.02 -10.83
CA CYS A 180 9.38 1.41 -9.56
C CYS A 180 8.99 2.31 -8.38
N PHE A 181 8.50 1.71 -7.29
CA PHE A 181 8.27 2.42 -6.04
C PHE A 181 9.58 2.69 -5.31
N GLN A 182 9.82 3.96 -4.98
CA GLN A 182 10.94 4.41 -4.17
C GLN A 182 10.44 4.76 -2.77
N ILE A 183 11.07 4.17 -1.76
CA ILE A 183 10.69 4.40 -0.36
C ILE A 183 11.03 5.84 0.03
N LEU A 184 10.02 6.58 0.50
CA LEU A 184 10.16 7.92 1.05
C LEU A 184 10.25 7.90 2.56
N HIS A 185 9.47 7.02 3.20
CA HIS A 185 9.42 6.89 4.65
C HIS A 185 9.28 5.43 5.07
N ARG A 186 9.82 5.12 6.24
CA ARG A 186 9.75 3.82 6.87
C ARG A 186 9.54 4.02 8.36
N GLU A 187 8.54 3.32 8.92
CA GLU A 187 8.42 3.24 10.37
C GLU A 187 9.60 2.46 10.98
N PRO A 188 10.21 2.96 12.07
CA PRO A 188 11.41 2.35 12.65
C PRO A 188 11.13 0.94 13.19
N LEU A 189 9.90 0.70 13.65
CA LEU A 189 9.43 -0.58 14.16
C LEU A 189 8.18 -1.04 13.38
N PRO A 190 7.96 -2.35 13.27
CA PRO A 190 6.68 -2.88 12.79
C PRO A 190 5.50 -2.33 13.60
N VAL A 191 4.40 -2.03 12.91
CA VAL A 191 3.17 -1.50 13.48
C VAL A 191 2.34 -2.64 14.04
N MET A 192 1.95 -2.50 15.31
CA MET A 192 1.07 -3.44 15.97
C MET A 192 -0.34 -3.35 15.40
N PRO A 193 -1.00 -4.48 15.10
CA PRO A 193 -2.33 -4.43 14.54
C PRO A 193 -3.37 -4.06 15.60
N ASP A 194 -4.12 -3.02 15.30
CA ASP A 194 -5.32 -2.62 16.02
C ASP A 194 -6.49 -2.44 15.03
N PRO A 195 -7.24 -3.51 14.73
CA PRO A 195 -8.34 -3.45 13.76
C PRO A 195 -9.56 -2.66 14.28
N TYR A 196 -9.60 -2.32 15.57
CA TYR A 196 -10.71 -1.57 16.19
C TYR A 196 -10.30 -0.13 16.54
N LEU A 197 -9.22 0.36 15.93
CA LEU A 197 -8.71 1.71 16.14
C LEU A 197 -9.81 2.75 15.89
N SER A 198 -10.24 3.42 16.96
CA SER A 198 -11.32 4.41 16.92
C SER A 198 -10.79 5.85 16.95
N ALA A 199 -9.56 6.04 17.41
CA ALA A 199 -8.85 7.30 17.37
C ALA A 199 -7.34 7.05 17.21
N THR A 200 -6.72 7.73 16.25
CA THR A 200 -5.28 7.75 16.11
C THR A 200 -4.76 9.00 16.79
N GLU A 201 -3.97 8.86 17.85
CA GLU A 201 -3.12 9.98 18.27
C GLU A 201 -2.04 10.14 17.21
N LEU A 202 -2.17 11.20 16.42
CA LEU A 202 -1.11 11.65 15.51
C LEU A 202 0.02 12.22 16.38
N ARG A 203 0.83 11.35 16.98
CA ARG A 203 2.01 11.77 17.73
C ARG A 203 2.98 12.41 16.77
N GLU A 204 3.25 13.69 16.99
CA GLU A 204 4.29 14.55 16.44
C GLU A 204 5.09 13.92 15.27
N ALA A 205 4.59 14.10 14.04
CA ALA A 205 5.38 14.02 12.83
C ALA A 205 6.41 15.19 12.72
N GLU A 206 6.88 15.72 13.86
CA GLU A 206 7.75 16.91 13.97
C GLU A 206 9.25 16.58 13.75
N ARG A 207 9.58 15.41 13.21
CA ARG A 207 10.98 15.03 12.91
C ARG A 207 11.29 14.81 11.43
N LEU A 208 10.41 15.25 10.52
CA LEU A 208 10.79 15.37 9.11
C LEU A 208 11.57 16.67 8.93
N GLN A 209 12.88 16.54 8.69
CA GLN A 209 13.83 17.64 8.55
C GLN A 209 13.38 18.66 7.48
N PRO A 210 13.50 19.99 7.72
CA PRO A 210 13.14 21.04 6.76
C PRO A 210 14.09 21.25 5.57
N ASP A 211 15.15 20.45 5.41
CA ASP A 211 16.20 20.76 4.43
C ASP A 211 16.00 19.99 3.12
N LEU A 212 15.02 20.43 2.33
CA LEU A 212 14.97 20.23 0.87
C LEU A 212 14.00 21.27 0.26
N LEU A 213 14.47 22.51 0.23
CA LEU A 213 14.06 23.56 -0.73
C LEU A 213 15.25 23.87 -1.63
#